data_AF-A0A1E4U049-F1
#
_entry.id   AF-A0A1E4U049-F1
#
_cell.length_a   1.000
_cell.length_b   1.000
_cell.length_c   1.000
_cell.angle_alpha   90.00
_cell.angle_beta   90.00
_cell.angle_gamma   90.00
#
_symmetry.space_group_name_H-M   'P 1'
#
loop_
_entity.id
_entity.type
_entity.pdbx_description
1 polymer ?
#
loop_
_entity_poly.entity_id
_entity_poly.type
_entity_poly.pdbx_seq_one_letter_code
_entity_poly.pdbx_strand_id
1 'polypeptide(L)' 'AGKSPPAAKNLSHVPCKFFRQGACQAGSSCPFSHSMDSVSEQTPCKYFQKGNCKFGVKCALAHILPD' A
#
# COMPACT_ATOMS: atom_id res chain seq x y z
N ALA A 1 0.07 41.27 4.09
CA ALA A 1 1.09 40.20 4.10
C ALA A 1 0.40 38.84 4.13
N GLY A 2 0.12 38.25 2.97
CA GLY A 2 -0.47 36.91 2.87
C GLY A 2 0.64 35.88 2.83
N LYS A 3 0.90 35.22 3.97
CA LYS A 3 1.82 34.08 4.05
C LYS A 3 0.98 32.82 3.98
N SER A 4 0.90 32.25 2.79
CA SER A 4 0.25 30.96 2.51
C SER A 4 0.68 29.90 3.53
N PRO A 5 -0.25 29.08 4.05
CA PRO A 5 0.12 28.00 4.97
C PRO A 5 1.08 27.01 4.28
N PRO A 6 2.10 26.51 4.99
CA PRO A 6 3.09 25.61 4.42
C PRO A 6 2.39 24.35 3.92
N ALA A 7 2.59 24.05 2.64
CA ALA A 7 2.06 22.90 1.92
C ALA A 7 2.03 21.65 2.81
N ALA A 8 0.83 21.26 3.23
CA ALA A 8 0.53 19.99 3.86
C ALA A 8 1.09 18.90 2.94
N LYS A 9 2.27 18.39 3.28
CA LYS A 9 2.87 17.27 2.57
C LYS A 9 1.94 16.11 2.87
N ASN A 10 1.19 15.67 1.86
CA ASN A 10 0.37 14.48 1.95
C ASN A 10 1.27 13.31 2.41
N LEU A 11 1.25 13.01 3.71
CA LEU A 11 2.02 11.90 4.29
C LEU A 11 1.30 10.57 4.04
N SER A 12 0.28 10.57 3.16
CA SER A 12 -0.46 9.41 2.69
C SER A 12 0.42 8.40 1.93
N HIS A 13 1.66 8.76 1.58
CA HIS A 13 2.69 7.83 1.11
C HIS A 13 3.41 7.09 2.24
N VAL A 14 3.46 7.67 3.44
CA VAL A 14 4.14 7.07 4.61
C VAL A 14 3.13 6.18 5.35
N PRO A 15 3.38 4.87 5.50
CA PRO A 15 2.46 3.97 6.17
C PRO A 15 2.31 4.32 7.66
N CYS A 16 1.07 4.32 8.13
CA CYS A 16 0.75 4.63 9.52
C CYS A 16 1.17 3.48 10.43
N LYS A 17 2.20 3.73 11.26
CA LYS A 17 2.71 2.74 12.23
C LYS A 17 1.64 2.30 13.23
N PHE A 18 0.76 3.22 13.66
CA PHE A 18 -0.33 2.91 14.58
C PHE A 18 -1.43 2.10 13.91
N PHE A 19 -1.71 2.34 12.63
CA PHE A 19 -2.72 1.58 11.89
C PHE A 19 -2.26 0.14 11.66
N ARG A 20 -0.97 -0.05 11.34
CA ARG A 20 -0.34 -1.38 11.28
C ARG A 20 -0.44 -2.14 12.62
N GLN A 21 -0.45 -1.42 13.73
CA GLN A 21 -0.57 -1.98 15.08
C GLN A 21 -2.05 -2.15 15.52
N GLY A 22 -3.02 -1.68 14.72
CA GLY A 22 -4.44 -1.65 15.09
C GLY A 22 -4.81 -0.59 16.14
N ALA A 23 -3.89 0.33 16.46
CA ALA A 23 -4.04 1.36 17.48
C ALA A 23 -4.30 2.77 16.90
N CYS A 24 -4.55 2.88 15.60
CA CYS A 24 -4.83 4.19 15.00
C CYS A 24 -6.27 4.63 15.24
N GLN A 25 -6.45 5.71 16.00
CA GLN A 25 -7.75 6.36 16.20
C GLN A 25 -8.10 7.40 15.13
N ALA A 26 -7.17 7.74 14.24
CA ALA A 26 -7.38 8.78 13.23
C ALA A 26 -8.24 8.32 12.03
N GLY A 27 -8.42 7.01 11.84
CA GLY A 27 -9.24 6.45 10.75
C GLY A 27 -8.91 7.05 9.38
N SER A 28 -9.92 7.49 8.64
CA SER A 28 -9.75 8.09 7.30
C SER A 28 -9.18 9.52 7.32
N SER A 29 -9.04 10.14 8.49
CA SER A 29 -8.46 11.48 8.65
C SER A 29 -6.98 11.43 9.03
N CYS A 30 -6.37 10.24 9.02
CA CYS A 30 -4.95 10.09 9.32
C CYS A 30 -4.11 10.76 8.21
N PRO A 31 -3.13 11.60 8.56
CA PRO A 31 -2.21 12.14 7.55
C PRO A 31 -1.33 11.06 6.93
N PHE A 32 -1.22 9.88 7.56
CA PHE A 32 -0.43 8.73 7.12
C PHE A 32 -1.26 7.69 6.38
N SER A 33 -0.62 6.88 5.53
CA SER A 33 -1.28 5.83 4.75
C SER A 33 -1.89 4.75 5.64
N HIS A 34 -3.19 4.53 5.49
CA HIS A 34 -3.91 3.39 6.03
C HIS A 34 -4.12 2.30 4.96
N SER A 35 -3.33 2.32 3.89
CA SER A 35 -3.26 1.16 3.01
C SER A 35 -2.56 0.05 3.76
N MET A 36 -3.32 -0.97 4.19
CA MET A 36 -2.82 -2.31 4.51
C MET A 36 -2.38 -3.00 3.22
N ASP A 37 -1.65 -2.26 2.39
CA ASP A 37 -1.11 -2.80 1.19
C ASP A 37 0.17 -3.50 1.59
N SER A 38 -0.01 -4.77 1.92
CA SER A 38 0.75 -5.84 1.30
C SER A 38 1.63 -5.35 0.15
N VAL A 39 2.79 -4.79 0.48
CA VAL A 39 3.84 -4.42 -0.49
C VAL A 39 4.25 -5.65 -1.35
N SER A 40 3.85 -6.86 -0.93
CA SER A 40 3.90 -8.10 -1.71
C SER A 40 2.76 -8.33 -2.70
N GLU A 41 1.55 -7.82 -2.46
CA GLU A 41 0.35 -8.13 -3.27
C GLU A 41 0.08 -7.13 -4.40
N GLN A 42 0.73 -5.97 -4.44
CA GLN A 42 0.57 -5.04 -5.57
C GLN A 42 1.61 -5.21 -6.67
N THR A 43 2.73 -5.86 -6.41
CA THR A 43 3.70 -6.12 -7.48
C THR A 43 3.23 -7.32 -8.30
N PRO A 44 2.80 -7.15 -9.56
CA PRO A 44 2.36 -8.26 -10.37
C PRO A 44 3.52 -9.24 -10.56
N CYS A 45 3.24 -10.51 -10.32
CA CYS A 45 4.21 -11.56 -10.48
C CYS A 45 4.60 -11.68 -11.95
N LYS A 46 5.79 -11.19 -12.30
CA LYS A 46 6.34 -11.24 -13.66
C LYS A 46 6.43 -12.67 -14.19
N TYR A 47 6.63 -13.65 -13.31
CA TYR A 47 6.64 -15.07 -13.68
C TYR A 47 5.24 -15.62 -13.94
N PHE A 48 4.23 -15.18 -13.18
CA PHE A 48 2.83 -15.58 -13.38
C PHE A 48 2.28 -14.99 -14.67
N GLN A 49 2.57 -13.73 -14.93
CA GLN A 49 2.23 -13.03 -16.17
C GLN A 49 2.82 -13.73 -17.41
N LYS A 50 3.91 -14.46 -17.23
CA LYS A 50 4.59 -15.26 -18.26
C LYS A 50 4.26 -16.76 -18.18
N GLY A 51 3.35 -17.17 -17.29
CA GLY A 51 2.93 -18.58 -17.11
C GLY A 51 3.98 -19.51 -16.47
N ASN A 52 5.06 -18.96 -15.91
CA ASN A 52 6.21 -19.71 -15.38
C ASN A 52 6.37 -19.58 -13.85
N CYS A 53 5.34 -19.12 -13.13
CA CYS A 53 5.45 -18.99 -11.68
C CYS A 53 5.45 -20.34 -10.97
N LYS A 54 6.55 -20.64 -10.28
CA LYS A 54 6.77 -21.91 -9.55
C LYS A 54 6.12 -21.92 -8.16
N PHE A 55 5.67 -20.75 -7.68
CA PHE A 55 5.19 -20.54 -6.32
C PHE A 55 3.67 -20.68 -6.18
N GLY A 56 2.94 -20.71 -7.31
CA GLY A 56 1.48 -20.87 -7.33
C GLY A 56 0.77 -19.85 -6.44
N VAL A 57 -0.25 -20.29 -5.71
CA VAL A 57 -1.03 -19.45 -4.78
C VAL A 57 -0.24 -18.95 -3.56
N LYS A 58 1.00 -19.43 -3.36
CA LYS A 58 1.89 -19.00 -2.26
C LYS A 58 2.96 -18.01 -2.76
N CYS A 59 2.79 -17.46 -3.96
CA CYS A 59 3.73 -16.48 -4.48
C CYS A 59 3.66 -15.20 -3.65
N ALA A 60 4.83 -14.65 -3.31
CA ALA A 60 4.93 -13.37 -2.61
C ALA A 60 4.67 -12.16 -3.53
N LEU A 61 4.19 -12.41 -4.76
CA LEU A 61 3.89 -11.44 -5.80
C LEU A 61 2.47 -11.69 -6.31
N ALA A 62 1.78 -10.64 -6.75
CA ALA A 62 0.38 -10.69 -7.16
C ALA A 62 0.14 -11.61 -8.37
N HIS A 63 -0.73 -12.60 -8.24
CA HIS A 63 -1.23 -13.41 -9.35
C HIS A 63 -2.57 -12.86 -9.83
N ILE A 64 -2.54 -11.89 -10.74
CA ILE A 64 -3.73 -11.23 -11.28
C ILE A 64 -4.19 -12.02 -12.51
N LEU A 65 -5.24 -12.83 -12.40
CA LEU A 65 -5.93 -13.35 -13.59
C LEU A 65 -6.84 -12.24 -14.15
N PRO A 66 -6.78 -11.93 -15.46
CA PRO A 66 -7.91 -11.26 -16.10
C PRO A 66 -9.07 -12.25 -16.12
N ASP A 67 -10.22 -11.83 -15.58
CA ASP A 67 -11.53 -12.45 -15.85
C ASP A 67 -11.84 -12.37 -17.36
#